data_AF-A0A1G2HFM7-F1
#
_entry.id   AF-A0A1G2HFM7-F1
#
_cell.length_a   1.000
_cell.length_b   1.000
_cell.length_c   1.000
_cell.angle_alpha   90.00
_cell.angle_beta   90.00
_cell.angle_gamma   90.00
#
_symmetry.space_group_name_H-M   'P 1'
#
loop_
_entity.id
_entity.type
_entity.pdbx_description
1 polymer ?
#
loop_
_entity_poly.entity_id
_entity_poly.type
_entity_poly.pdbx_seq_one_letter_code
_entity_poly.pdbx_strand_id
1 'polypeptide(L)'
;MLSKETSQNKLTEEIVESLRLEVEDVSPTERKGLLELVQKYNEAILEQYAGYIQEAQQAQDQTKKFLFIQDRETFNRFVKEYSLGQTHTDKLLIHGATFKGDYLGDYIVLSIYNALNLPVSNRFRELGGANLMQMSFELNVKIIIHELFHIYCGAENQLFSEAGAVYYTSQILESMGLHNIVLENDDKHTAAFQKLIDNYGEDVHKLFFGQKIHSVKSKVIYDDLADLLKG
;
A
#
# COMPACT_ATOMS: atom_id res chain seq x y z
N MET A 1 -30.16 -10.61 27.81
CA MET A 1 -29.18 -9.51 27.94
C MET A 1 -27.81 -10.10 27.71
N LEU A 2 -27.29 -10.01 26.49
CA LEU A 2 -25.88 -10.24 26.19
C LEU A 2 -25.32 -8.85 25.91
N SER A 3 -24.40 -8.41 26.76
CA SER A 3 -23.77 -7.10 26.70
C SER A 3 -23.04 -6.93 25.37
N LYS A 4 -23.21 -5.75 24.78
CA LYS A 4 -22.37 -5.20 23.71
C LYS A 4 -20.96 -5.03 24.26
N GLU A 5 -20.12 -6.04 24.11
CA GLU A 5 -18.66 -5.85 24.07
C GLU A 5 -18.26 -6.01 22.61
N THR A 6 -18.35 -4.91 21.87
CA THR A 6 -17.54 -4.70 20.67
C THR A 6 -16.10 -4.51 21.15
N SER A 7 -15.49 -5.61 21.57
CA SER A 7 -14.04 -5.71 21.66
C SER A 7 -13.55 -5.54 20.22
N GLN A 8 -12.98 -4.37 19.91
CA GLN A 8 -12.07 -4.26 18.78
C GLN A 8 -10.98 -5.32 19.03
N ASN A 9 -11.12 -6.50 18.41
CA ASN A 9 -10.05 -7.48 18.40
C ASN A 9 -8.88 -6.83 17.66
N LYS A 10 -7.98 -6.18 18.40
CA LYS A 10 -6.68 -5.81 17.87
C LYS A 10 -6.01 -7.11 17.46
N LEU A 11 -5.66 -7.21 16.19
CA LEU A 11 -4.85 -8.30 15.68
C LEU A 11 -3.50 -8.27 16.40
N THR A 12 -3.26 -9.22 17.28
CA THR A 12 -1.98 -9.39 17.98
C THR A 12 -0.97 -10.04 17.03
N GLU A 13 0.33 -9.91 17.31
CA GLU A 13 1.37 -10.62 16.54
C GLU A 13 1.10 -12.12 16.49
N GLU A 14 0.59 -12.72 17.58
CA GLU A 14 0.22 -14.13 17.64
C GLU A 14 -0.94 -14.49 16.69
N ILE A 15 -1.97 -13.63 16.60
CA ILE A 15 -3.09 -13.85 15.67
C ILE A 15 -2.58 -13.74 14.23
N VAL A 16 -1.70 -12.80 13.94
CA VAL A 16 -1.12 -12.66 12.60
C VAL A 16 -0.19 -13.82 12.26
N GLU A 17 0.58 -14.34 13.22
CA GLU A 17 1.42 -15.50 12.97
C GLU A 17 0.56 -16.77 12.76
N SER A 18 -0.54 -16.92 13.50
CA SER A 18 -1.53 -17.98 13.23
C SER A 18 -2.13 -17.84 11.83
N LEU A 19 -2.51 -16.62 11.45
CA LEU A 19 -3.00 -16.29 10.12
C LEU A 19 -2.00 -16.67 9.04
N ARG A 20 -0.71 -16.37 9.22
CA ARG A 20 0.33 -16.75 8.26
C ARG A 20 0.34 -18.23 7.98
N LEU A 21 0.30 -19.04 9.03
CA LEU A 21 0.30 -20.50 8.92
C LEU A 21 -0.96 -21.04 8.23
N GLU A 22 -2.07 -20.31 8.31
CA GLU A 22 -3.35 -20.71 7.72
C GLU A 22 -3.56 -20.24 6.28
N VAL A 23 -3.03 -19.05 5.92
CA VAL A 23 -3.41 -18.37 4.67
C VAL A 23 -2.24 -18.06 3.73
N GLU A 24 -0.99 -18.13 4.18
CA GLU A 24 0.13 -17.99 3.26
C GLU A 24 0.35 -19.29 2.50
N ASP A 25 0.26 -19.19 1.18
CA ASP A 25 0.51 -20.25 0.21
C ASP A 25 1.86 -20.09 -0.51
N VAL A 26 2.70 -19.16 -0.03
CA VAL A 26 4.08 -18.98 -0.51
C VAL A 26 5.04 -19.96 0.18
N SER A 27 6.03 -20.47 -0.56
CA SER A 27 7.08 -21.29 0.05
C SER A 27 8.00 -20.46 0.96
N PRO A 28 8.69 -21.08 1.95
CA PRO A 28 9.63 -20.36 2.82
C PRO A 28 10.72 -19.60 2.06
N THR A 29 11.19 -20.14 0.93
CA THR A 29 12.20 -19.50 0.08
C THR A 29 11.64 -18.25 -0.62
N GLU A 30 10.42 -18.33 -1.16
CA GLU A 30 9.76 -17.19 -1.79
C GLU A 30 9.45 -16.10 -0.77
N ARG A 31 8.93 -16.48 0.40
CA ARG A 31 8.69 -15.55 1.52
C ARG A 31 9.96 -14.79 1.89
N LYS A 32 11.09 -15.50 2.03
CA LYS A 32 12.37 -14.86 2.32
C LYS A 32 12.74 -13.80 1.26
N GLY A 33 12.63 -14.13 -0.02
CA GLY A 33 12.91 -13.19 -1.12
C GLY A 33 11.97 -11.98 -1.13
N LEU A 34 10.69 -12.18 -0.82
CA LEU A 34 9.71 -11.09 -0.72
C LEU A 34 10.02 -10.17 0.47
N LEU A 35 10.38 -10.72 1.63
CA LEU A 35 10.78 -9.93 2.80
C LEU A 35 12.08 -9.16 2.55
N GLU A 36 13.04 -9.72 1.80
CA GLU A 36 14.24 -9.00 1.35
C GLU A 36 13.89 -7.81 0.45
N LEU A 37 12.88 -7.93 -0.42
CA LEU A 37 12.37 -6.80 -1.21
C LEU A 37 11.69 -5.75 -0.34
N VAL A 38 10.81 -6.15 0.59
CA VAL A 38 10.17 -5.23 1.53
C VAL A 38 11.22 -4.45 2.31
N GLN A 39 12.23 -5.14 2.86
CA GLN A 39 13.32 -4.51 3.60
C GLN A 39 14.11 -3.51 2.74
N LYS A 40 14.47 -3.90 1.52
CA LYS A 40 15.18 -3.03 0.57
C LYS A 40 14.42 -1.72 0.31
N TYR A 41 13.11 -1.79 0.06
CA TYR A 41 12.32 -0.59 -0.22
C TYR A 41 12.03 0.21 1.04
N ASN A 42 11.89 -0.44 2.19
CA ASN A 42 11.80 0.22 3.48
C ASN A 42 13.05 1.07 3.77
N GLU A 43 14.25 0.53 3.50
CA GLU A 43 15.51 1.25 3.62
C GLU A 43 15.57 2.47 2.69
N ALA A 44 15.14 2.33 1.42
CA ALA A 44 15.08 3.44 0.48
C ALA A 44 14.14 4.56 0.93
N ILE A 45 12.98 4.21 1.53
CA ILE A 45 12.04 5.18 2.10
C ILE A 45 12.69 5.92 3.28
N LEU A 46 13.33 5.19 4.19
CA LEU A 46 13.99 5.79 5.36
C LEU A 46 15.15 6.69 4.95
N GLU A 47 15.95 6.32 3.94
CA GLU A 47 17.03 7.15 3.42
C GLU A 47 16.54 8.53 2.96
N GLN A 48 15.38 8.58 2.31
CA GLN A 48 14.84 9.82 1.76
C GLN A 48 13.95 10.60 2.74
N TYR A 49 13.19 9.92 3.59
CA TYR A 49 12.10 10.52 4.35
C TYR A 49 12.19 10.33 5.88
N ALA A 50 13.28 9.77 6.41
CA ALA A 50 13.44 9.59 7.88
C ALA A 50 13.31 10.89 8.67
N GLY A 51 13.65 12.05 8.09
CA GLY A 51 13.45 13.35 8.75
C GLY A 51 11.97 13.69 9.05
N TYR A 52 11.04 13.06 8.33
CA TYR A 52 9.61 13.26 8.52
C TYR A 52 8.92 12.12 9.29
N ILE A 53 9.47 10.91 9.28
CA ILE A 53 8.91 9.73 9.93
C ILE A 53 9.24 9.72 11.43
N GLN A 54 8.32 9.30 12.30
CA GLN A 54 8.59 9.23 13.75
C GLN A 54 9.64 8.17 14.09
N GLU A 55 10.62 8.48 14.93
CA GLU A 55 11.70 7.55 15.34
C GLU A 55 11.16 6.20 15.84
N ALA A 56 10.05 6.21 16.57
CA ALA A 56 9.41 4.99 17.08
C ALA A 56 8.90 4.07 15.95
N GLN A 57 8.47 4.63 14.81
CA GLN A 57 8.09 3.85 13.63
C GLN A 57 9.33 3.38 12.86
N GLN A 58 10.41 4.16 12.83
CA GLN A 58 11.66 3.78 12.15
C GLN A 58 12.33 2.56 12.80
N ALA A 59 12.28 2.45 14.13
CA ALA A 59 12.89 1.35 14.88
C ALA A 59 12.13 0.01 14.77
N GLN A 60 10.93 0.00 14.21
CA GLN A 60 10.11 -1.20 14.05
C GLN A 60 10.48 -1.96 12.77
N ASP A 61 10.50 -3.29 12.88
CA ASP A 61 10.61 -4.19 11.73
C ASP A 61 9.27 -4.23 10.96
N GLN A 62 9.17 -3.41 9.91
CA GLN A 62 7.95 -3.30 9.11
C GLN A 62 7.66 -4.56 8.29
N THR A 63 8.66 -5.44 8.07
CA THR A 63 8.47 -6.68 7.30
C THR A 63 7.45 -7.60 7.98
N LYS A 64 7.32 -7.51 9.31
CA LYS A 64 6.32 -8.23 10.10
C LYS A 64 4.88 -7.79 9.86
N LYS A 65 4.64 -6.70 9.14
CA LYS A 65 3.29 -6.25 8.80
C LYS A 65 2.76 -6.90 7.54
N PHE A 66 3.57 -7.66 6.80
CA PHE A 66 3.18 -8.25 5.53
C PHE A 66 2.67 -9.69 5.67
N LEU A 67 1.58 -9.96 4.94
CA LEU A 67 1.02 -11.27 4.65
C LEU A 67 1.01 -11.49 3.14
N PHE A 68 1.46 -12.65 2.66
CA PHE A 68 1.54 -12.93 1.22
C PHE A 68 0.58 -14.05 0.80
N ILE A 69 -0.36 -13.73 -0.09
CA ILE A 69 -1.38 -14.69 -0.57
C ILE A 69 -1.38 -14.74 -2.10
N GLN A 70 -1.03 -15.87 -2.71
CA GLN A 70 -0.97 -16.03 -4.16
C GLN A 70 -2.31 -16.44 -4.79
N ASP A 71 -3.09 -17.26 -4.08
CA ASP A 71 -4.32 -17.83 -4.57
C ASP A 71 -5.56 -16.95 -4.29
N ARG A 72 -6.42 -16.83 -5.31
CA ARG A 72 -7.66 -16.03 -5.25
C ARG A 72 -8.66 -16.60 -4.26
N GLU A 73 -8.79 -17.92 -4.20
CA GLU A 73 -9.77 -18.55 -3.32
C GLU A 73 -9.36 -18.37 -1.87
N THR A 74 -8.07 -18.48 -1.58
CA THR A 74 -7.46 -18.20 -0.28
C THR A 74 -7.61 -16.74 0.10
N PHE A 75 -7.36 -15.81 -0.82
CA PHE A 75 -7.62 -14.37 -0.58
C PHE A 75 -9.10 -14.11 -0.28
N ASN A 76 -10.03 -14.64 -1.10
CA ASN A 76 -11.46 -14.45 -0.89
C ASN A 76 -11.94 -15.08 0.43
N ARG A 77 -11.41 -16.25 0.80
CA ARG A 77 -11.68 -16.92 2.07
C ARG A 77 -11.19 -16.06 3.23
N PHE A 78 -9.95 -15.58 3.13
CA PHE A 78 -9.34 -14.69 4.10
C PHE A 78 -10.16 -13.41 4.29
N VAL A 79 -10.50 -12.70 3.21
CA VAL A 79 -11.36 -11.51 3.27
C VAL A 79 -12.68 -11.85 3.94
N LYS A 80 -13.32 -12.97 3.59
CA LYS A 80 -14.61 -13.36 4.18
C LYS A 80 -14.53 -13.69 5.68
N GLU A 81 -13.47 -14.39 6.10
CA GLU A 81 -13.31 -14.90 7.46
C GLU A 81 -12.76 -13.84 8.42
N TYR A 82 -11.86 -13.00 7.91
CA TYR A 82 -11.11 -12.04 8.71
C TYR A 82 -11.50 -10.59 8.43
N SER A 83 -12.42 -10.29 7.49
CA SER A 83 -13.03 -8.95 7.41
C SER A 83 -13.77 -8.66 8.72
N LEU A 84 -13.09 -7.95 9.62
CA LEU A 84 -13.62 -7.43 10.88
C LEU A 84 -14.62 -6.26 10.64
N GLY A 85 -15.50 -6.38 9.64
CA GLY A 85 -16.63 -5.47 9.44
C GLY A 85 -16.35 -4.18 8.68
N GLN A 86 -15.34 -4.12 7.79
CA GLN A 86 -15.24 -3.03 6.81
C GLN A 86 -15.26 -3.58 5.39
N THR A 87 -16.44 -3.51 4.76
CA THR A 87 -16.58 -3.60 3.31
C THR A 87 -15.99 -2.35 2.67
N HIS A 88 -14.68 -2.34 2.45
CA HIS A 88 -14.06 -1.48 1.45
C HIS A 88 -14.13 -2.19 0.10
N THR A 89 -15.27 -2.04 -0.56
CA THR A 89 -15.43 -2.34 -1.98
C THR A 89 -15.12 -1.08 -2.77
N ASP A 90 -13.85 -0.73 -2.89
CA ASP A 90 -13.40 0.16 -3.96
C ASP A 90 -12.37 -0.56 -4.82
N LYS A 91 -12.69 -0.59 -6.11
CA LYS A 91 -12.13 -1.44 -7.15
C LYS A 91 -10.83 -0.82 -7.66
N LEU A 92 -9.73 -1.57 -7.57
CA LEU A 92 -8.71 -1.61 -8.62
C LEU A 92 -8.84 -2.94 -9.36
N LEU A 93 -9.82 -2.99 -10.27
CA LEU A 93 -10.04 -4.09 -11.22
C LEU A 93 -9.15 -3.85 -12.45
N ILE A 94 -7.84 -4.03 -12.29
CA ILE A 94 -6.99 -4.22 -13.48
C ILE A 94 -7.30 -5.63 -13.97
N HIS A 95 -7.93 -5.69 -15.13
CA HIS A 95 -8.54 -6.90 -15.69
C HIS A 95 -7.59 -8.10 -15.67
N GLY A 96 -7.81 -8.99 -14.69
CA GLY A 96 -7.08 -10.25 -14.53
C GLY A 96 -6.64 -10.51 -13.11
N ALA A 97 -6.22 -9.49 -12.36
CA ALA A 97 -5.66 -9.69 -11.03
C ALA A 97 -6.26 -8.70 -10.03
N THR A 98 -6.78 -9.23 -8.92
CA THR A 98 -7.46 -8.44 -7.88
C THR A 98 -6.44 -8.06 -6.81
N PHE A 99 -5.40 -7.30 -7.17
CA PHE A 99 -4.42 -6.87 -6.18
C PHE A 99 -5.04 -5.82 -5.26
N LYS A 100 -5.11 -6.12 -3.97
CA LYS A 100 -5.62 -5.21 -2.95
C LYS A 100 -4.68 -5.30 -1.75
N GLY A 101 -4.01 -4.21 -1.40
CA GLY A 101 -3.49 -4.04 -0.06
C GLY A 101 -4.68 -3.78 0.84
N ASP A 102 -5.11 -4.79 1.58
CA ASP A 102 -6.17 -4.63 2.57
C ASP A 102 -5.52 -4.43 3.94
N TYR A 103 -5.85 -3.29 4.57
CA TYR A 103 -5.48 -3.02 5.94
C TYR A 103 -6.32 -3.87 6.89
N LEU A 104 -5.66 -4.77 7.58
CA LEU A 104 -6.21 -5.47 8.74
C LEU A 104 -5.56 -4.89 9.99
N GLY A 105 -6.12 -3.77 10.47
CA GLY A 105 -5.49 -2.98 11.53
C GLY A 105 -4.14 -2.45 11.06
N ASP A 106 -3.06 -2.85 11.73
CA ASP A 106 -1.68 -2.45 11.41
C ASP A 106 -0.98 -3.37 10.38
N TYR A 107 -1.69 -4.33 9.78
CA TYR A 107 -1.13 -5.33 8.87
C TYR A 107 -1.61 -5.16 7.43
N ILE A 108 -0.69 -5.40 6.49
CA ILE A 108 -0.88 -5.35 5.04
C ILE A 108 -0.99 -6.76 4.50
N VAL A 109 -2.09 -7.02 3.80
CA VAL A 109 -2.26 -8.26 3.06
C VAL A 109 -1.94 -7.99 1.60
N LEU A 110 -0.81 -8.51 1.14
CA LEU A 110 -0.45 -8.50 -0.25
C LEU A 110 -0.93 -9.78 -0.91
N SER A 111 -2.00 -9.68 -1.69
CA SER A 111 -2.37 -10.77 -2.58
C SER A 111 -1.45 -10.76 -3.80
N ILE A 112 -0.34 -11.50 -3.76
CA ILE A 112 0.60 -11.61 -4.87
C ILE A 112 0.07 -12.65 -5.86
N TYR A 113 -0.90 -12.29 -6.68
CA TYR A 113 -1.34 -13.17 -7.75
C TYR A 113 -0.15 -13.55 -8.62
N ASN A 114 0.07 -14.86 -8.71
CA ASN A 114 0.94 -15.41 -9.71
C ASN A 114 0.31 -15.06 -11.07
N ALA A 115 0.82 -14.03 -11.75
CA ALA A 115 0.39 -13.64 -13.10
C ALA A 115 0.51 -14.81 -14.11
N LEU A 116 1.12 -15.92 -13.70
CA LEU A 116 1.32 -17.15 -14.45
C LEU A 116 0.05 -17.96 -14.72
N ASN A 117 -1.08 -17.76 -14.01
CA ASN A 117 -2.27 -18.63 -14.13
C ASN A 117 -3.58 -17.94 -14.57
N LEU A 118 -3.55 -16.71 -15.06
CA LEU A 118 -4.77 -15.99 -15.46
C LEU A 118 -5.06 -16.12 -16.96
N PRO A 119 -6.35 -16.30 -17.37
CA PRO A 119 -6.75 -16.18 -18.77
C PRO A 119 -6.66 -14.71 -19.19
N VAL A 120 -5.47 -14.37 -19.68
CA VAL A 120 -5.02 -13.07 -20.16
C VAL A 120 -6.05 -12.42 -21.09
N SER A 121 -6.55 -11.22 -20.72
CA SER A 121 -7.44 -10.44 -21.58
C SER A 121 -6.75 -10.09 -22.90
N ASN A 122 -7.51 -9.94 -23.98
CA ASN A 122 -6.98 -9.87 -25.36
C ASN A 122 -5.92 -8.77 -25.59
N ARG A 123 -5.85 -7.73 -24.74
CA ARG A 123 -4.84 -6.66 -24.83
C ARG A 123 -3.46 -7.07 -24.32
N PHE A 124 -3.37 -8.10 -23.47
CA PHE A 124 -2.12 -8.57 -22.85
C PHE A 124 -1.50 -9.76 -23.59
N ARG A 125 -2.27 -10.49 -24.42
CA ARG A 125 -1.73 -11.54 -25.31
C ARG A 125 -0.76 -11.00 -26.35
N GLU A 126 -0.87 -9.72 -26.70
CA GLU A 126 -0.02 -9.08 -27.71
C GLU A 126 1.40 -8.79 -27.20
N LEU A 127 1.65 -8.81 -25.87
CA LEU A 127 2.93 -8.38 -25.29
C LEU A 127 3.96 -9.49 -25.01
N GLY A 128 3.67 -10.77 -25.25
CA GLY A 128 4.67 -11.86 -25.18
C GLY A 128 5.14 -12.23 -23.76
N GLY A 129 5.30 -13.54 -23.50
CA GLY A 129 5.40 -14.12 -22.14
C GLY A 129 6.54 -13.62 -21.23
N ALA A 130 7.64 -13.09 -21.76
CA ALA A 130 8.73 -12.53 -20.94
C ALA A 130 8.38 -11.15 -20.35
N ASN A 131 7.62 -10.33 -21.10
CA ASN A 131 7.20 -9.01 -20.64
C ASN A 131 6.15 -9.11 -19.52
N LEU A 132 5.33 -10.17 -19.50
CA LEU A 132 4.30 -10.35 -18.47
C LEU A 132 4.88 -10.63 -17.08
N MET A 133 5.93 -11.46 -16.99
CA MET A 133 6.60 -11.72 -15.69
C MET A 133 7.30 -10.47 -15.17
N GLN A 134 7.96 -9.72 -16.05
CA GLN A 134 8.60 -8.47 -15.68
C GLN A 134 7.58 -7.43 -15.21
N MET A 135 6.48 -7.24 -15.93
CA MET A 135 5.40 -6.33 -15.53
C MET A 135 4.77 -6.74 -14.20
N SER A 136 4.57 -8.05 -13.96
CA SER A 136 4.06 -8.54 -12.68
C SER A 136 5.01 -8.23 -11.53
N PHE A 137 6.32 -8.35 -11.75
CA PHE A 137 7.33 -8.00 -10.76
C PHE A 137 7.33 -6.50 -10.48
N GLU A 138 7.35 -5.66 -11.51
CA GLU A 138 7.31 -4.19 -11.39
C GLU A 138 6.06 -3.72 -10.64
N LEU A 139 4.90 -4.34 -10.90
CA LEU A 139 3.66 -4.03 -10.18
C LEU A 139 3.73 -4.42 -8.69
N ASN A 140 4.30 -5.59 -8.37
CA ASN A 140 4.49 -6.01 -6.98
C ASN A 140 5.41 -5.04 -6.22
N VAL A 141 6.49 -4.60 -6.85
CA VAL A 141 7.39 -3.60 -6.28
C VAL A 141 6.65 -2.30 -5.98
N LYS A 142 5.87 -1.78 -6.95
CA LYS A 142 5.06 -0.58 -6.76
C LYS A 142 4.11 -0.72 -5.57
N ILE A 143 3.39 -1.84 -5.46
CA ILE A 143 2.45 -2.09 -4.37
C ILE A 143 3.18 -2.15 -3.03
N ILE A 144 4.31 -2.87 -2.93
CA ILE A 144 5.10 -2.95 -1.69
C ILE A 144 5.47 -1.54 -1.20
N ILE A 145 5.99 -0.69 -2.09
CA ILE A 145 6.39 0.68 -1.75
C ILE A 145 5.16 1.50 -1.31
N HIS A 146 4.04 1.40 -2.03
CA HIS A 146 2.81 2.10 -1.72
C HIS A 146 2.27 1.76 -0.32
N GLU A 147 2.24 0.46 0.01
CA GLU A 147 1.78 0.02 1.32
C GLU A 147 2.76 0.38 2.45
N LEU A 148 4.07 0.38 2.18
CA LEU A 148 5.05 0.91 3.15
C LEU A 148 4.80 2.39 3.46
N PHE A 149 4.42 3.21 2.48
CA PHE A 149 4.07 4.61 2.75
C PHE A 149 2.81 4.74 3.60
N HIS A 150 1.83 3.87 3.42
CA HIS A 150 0.66 3.84 4.30
C HIS A 150 0.99 3.42 5.74
N ILE A 151 1.95 2.51 5.96
CA ILE A 151 2.45 2.20 7.32
C ILE A 151 3.02 3.44 8.02
N TYR A 152 3.75 4.27 7.28
CA TYR A 152 4.36 5.49 7.79
C TYR A 152 3.42 6.69 7.80
N CYS A 153 2.29 6.60 7.10
CA CYS A 153 1.30 7.64 7.02
C CYS A 153 0.64 7.85 8.40
N GLY A 154 0.57 9.09 8.84
CA GLY A 154 -0.16 9.50 10.03
C GLY A 154 -1.26 10.51 9.73
N ALA A 155 -1.53 10.79 8.46
CA ALA A 155 -2.61 11.68 8.05
C ALA A 155 -3.98 11.01 8.24
N GLU A 156 -4.91 11.74 8.85
CA GLU A 156 -6.27 11.26 9.13
C GLU A 156 -7.20 11.31 7.90
N ASN A 157 -6.86 12.10 6.88
CA ASN A 157 -7.68 12.27 5.68
C ASN A 157 -7.33 11.18 4.64
N GLN A 158 -8.27 10.27 4.38
CA GLN A 158 -8.06 9.12 3.50
C GLN A 158 -7.64 9.51 2.07
N LEU A 159 -8.27 10.53 1.47
CA LEU A 159 -7.93 10.99 0.13
C LEU A 159 -6.49 11.52 0.05
N PHE A 160 -6.08 12.25 1.09
CA PHE A 160 -4.72 12.77 1.23
C PHE A 160 -3.69 11.65 1.45
N SER A 161 -4.02 10.68 2.30
CA SER A 161 -3.17 9.51 2.55
C SER A 161 -2.96 8.68 1.28
N GLU A 162 -4.00 8.47 0.48
CA GLU A 162 -3.92 7.74 -0.79
C GLU A 162 -3.09 8.52 -1.83
N ALA A 163 -3.43 9.79 -2.08
CA ALA A 163 -2.73 10.61 -3.07
C ALA A 163 -1.24 10.77 -2.71
N GLY A 164 -0.93 10.91 -1.41
CA GLY A 164 0.44 10.95 -0.92
C GLY A 164 1.17 9.63 -1.12
N ALA A 165 0.56 8.49 -0.78
CA ALA A 165 1.18 7.18 -0.99
C ALA A 165 1.49 6.93 -2.47
N VAL A 166 0.58 7.30 -3.39
CA VAL A 166 0.84 7.26 -4.84
C VAL A 166 2.02 8.16 -5.23
N TYR A 167 2.03 9.41 -4.77
CA TYR A 167 3.09 10.37 -5.07
C TYR A 167 4.46 9.86 -4.60
N TYR A 168 4.62 9.52 -3.32
CA TYR A 168 5.91 9.10 -2.79
C TYR A 168 6.37 7.76 -3.37
N THR A 169 5.44 6.86 -3.72
CA THR A 169 5.77 5.64 -4.46
C THR A 169 6.42 5.95 -5.80
N SER A 170 5.84 6.91 -6.54
CA SER A 170 6.42 7.38 -7.80
C SER A 170 7.84 7.92 -7.60
N GLN A 171 8.07 8.72 -6.54
CA GLN A 171 9.39 9.27 -6.22
C GLN A 171 10.43 8.20 -5.88
N ILE A 172 10.06 7.18 -5.09
CA ILE A 172 10.97 6.06 -4.79
C ILE A 172 11.29 5.27 -6.06
N LEU A 173 10.29 4.92 -6.88
CA LEU A 173 10.51 4.20 -8.14
C LEU A 173 11.45 4.97 -9.07
N GLU A 174 11.24 6.28 -9.23
CA GLU A 174 12.10 7.15 -10.03
C GLU A 174 13.54 7.20 -9.49
N SER A 175 13.70 7.44 -8.18
CA SER A 175 15.02 7.52 -7.53
C SER A 175 15.84 6.23 -7.67
N MET A 176 15.17 5.08 -7.79
CA MET A 176 15.78 3.77 -7.95
C MET A 176 15.97 3.36 -9.41
N GLY A 177 15.60 4.21 -10.37
CA GLY A 177 15.66 3.92 -11.80
C GLY A 177 14.72 2.79 -12.23
N LEU A 178 13.62 2.59 -11.51
CA LEU A 178 12.63 1.56 -11.79
C LEU A 178 11.52 2.12 -12.68
N HIS A 179 10.96 1.26 -13.53
CA HIS A 179 9.84 1.64 -14.38
C HIS A 179 8.57 1.80 -13.54
N ASN A 180 7.94 2.98 -13.63
CA ASN A 180 6.68 3.25 -12.95
C ASN A 180 5.50 2.85 -13.85
N ILE A 181 4.91 1.69 -13.57
CA ILE A 181 3.65 1.28 -14.22
C ILE A 181 2.54 2.20 -13.72
N VAL A 182 2.11 3.14 -14.56
CA VAL A 182 1.04 4.10 -14.24
C VAL A 182 -0.32 3.39 -14.21
N LEU A 183 -1.00 3.45 -13.06
CA LEU A 183 -2.36 2.98 -12.87
C LEU A 183 -3.37 4.11 -13.09
N GLU A 184 -4.65 3.76 -13.11
CA GLU A 184 -5.72 4.74 -13.30
C GLU A 184 -5.68 5.83 -12.20
N ASN A 185 -5.67 7.09 -12.61
CA ASN A 185 -5.56 8.29 -11.77
C ASN A 185 -4.21 8.53 -11.07
N ASP A 186 -3.18 7.70 -11.25
CA ASP A 186 -1.87 7.90 -10.62
C ASP A 186 -1.23 9.23 -11.00
N ASP A 187 -1.27 9.59 -12.29
CA ASP A 187 -0.74 10.87 -12.78
C ASP A 187 -1.47 12.05 -12.15
N LYS A 188 -2.79 11.90 -11.96
CA LYS A 188 -3.64 12.93 -11.34
C LYS A 188 -3.29 13.11 -9.87
N HIS A 189 -3.18 12.01 -9.13
CA HIS A 189 -2.79 12.01 -7.72
C HIS A 189 -1.38 12.59 -7.55
N THR A 190 -0.42 12.12 -8.33
CA THR A 190 0.98 12.58 -8.29
C THR A 190 1.08 14.07 -8.60
N ALA A 191 0.41 14.54 -9.67
CA ALA A 191 0.44 15.96 -10.03
C ALA A 191 -0.29 16.85 -9.01
N ALA A 192 -1.41 16.39 -8.45
CA ALA A 192 -2.12 17.14 -7.40
C ALA A 192 -1.28 17.25 -6.13
N PHE A 193 -0.66 16.15 -5.70
CA PHE A 193 0.17 16.13 -4.49
C PHE A 193 1.45 16.96 -4.66
N GLN A 194 2.08 16.92 -5.84
CA GLN A 194 3.21 17.79 -6.18
C GLN A 194 2.82 19.27 -6.07
N LYS A 195 1.66 19.67 -6.59
CA LYS A 195 1.18 21.07 -6.46
C LYS A 195 1.00 21.50 -5.01
N LEU A 196 0.58 20.59 -4.12
CA LEU A 196 0.51 20.90 -2.69
C LEU A 196 1.92 21.15 -2.13
N ILE A 197 2.89 20.30 -2.47
CA ILE A 197 4.28 20.48 -2.05
C ILE A 197 4.83 21.82 -2.56
N ASP A 198 4.55 22.18 -3.81
CA ASP A 198 4.98 23.45 -4.39
C ASP A 198 4.39 24.66 -3.63
N ASN A 199 3.14 24.56 -3.19
CA ASN A 199 2.42 25.65 -2.51
C ASN A 199 2.71 25.74 -1.00
N TYR A 200 2.89 24.59 -0.34
CA TYR A 200 2.89 24.48 1.13
C TYR A 200 4.20 23.92 1.69
N GLY A 201 5.10 23.42 0.83
CA GLY A 201 6.44 22.95 1.18
C GLY A 201 6.41 21.81 2.19
N GLU A 202 7.31 21.91 3.18
CA GLU A 202 7.50 20.89 4.22
C GLU A 202 6.23 20.50 4.98
N ASP A 203 5.24 21.39 5.06
CA ASP A 203 4.03 21.10 5.84
C ASP A 203 3.20 19.99 5.22
N VAL A 204 3.31 19.73 3.91
CA VAL A 204 2.68 18.58 3.25
C VAL A 204 3.34 17.28 3.68
N HIS A 205 4.68 17.25 3.72
CA HIS A 205 5.43 16.10 4.21
C HIS A 205 5.13 15.82 5.67
N LYS A 206 5.22 16.86 6.52
CA LYS A 206 4.89 16.78 7.95
C LYS A 206 3.48 16.24 8.16
N LEU A 207 2.50 16.77 7.44
CA LEU A 207 1.11 16.32 7.53
C LEU A 207 0.96 14.84 7.14
N PHE A 208 1.57 14.43 6.02
CA PHE A 208 1.49 13.04 5.54
C PHE A 208 2.03 12.05 6.56
N PHE A 209 3.22 12.31 7.12
CA PHE A 209 3.85 11.44 8.13
C PHE A 209 3.33 11.67 9.56
N GLY A 210 2.21 12.39 9.73
CA GLY A 210 1.53 12.57 11.02
C GLY A 210 2.24 13.50 12.00
N GLN A 211 3.19 14.31 11.54
CA GLN A 211 3.75 15.38 12.36
C GLN A 211 2.74 16.50 12.57
N LYS A 212 2.81 17.14 13.73
CA LYS A 212 1.89 18.23 14.09
C LYS A 212 2.15 19.47 13.25
N ILE A 213 1.13 19.88 12.50
CA ILE A 213 1.04 21.21 11.89
C ILE A 213 -0.21 21.94 12.41
N HIS A 214 -0.31 23.25 12.13
CA HIS A 214 -1.46 24.03 12.56
C HIS A 214 -2.76 23.52 11.92
N SER A 215 -3.81 23.29 12.72
CA SER A 215 -5.06 22.64 12.26
C SER A 215 -5.80 23.40 11.15
N VAL A 216 -5.74 24.73 11.16
CA VAL A 216 -6.30 25.55 10.07
C VAL A 216 -5.54 25.28 8.77
N LYS A 217 -4.21 25.09 8.84
CA LYS A 217 -3.37 24.83 7.67
C LYS A 217 -3.57 23.42 7.12
N SER A 218 -3.69 22.41 7.98
CA SER A 218 -4.00 21.04 7.54
C SER A 218 -5.33 20.99 6.79
N LYS A 219 -6.36 21.68 7.31
CA LYS A 219 -7.66 21.77 6.64
C LYS A 219 -7.55 22.38 5.24
N VAL A 220 -6.85 23.50 5.10
CA VAL A 220 -6.65 24.15 3.78
C VAL A 220 -5.94 23.21 2.81
N ILE A 221 -4.90 22.50 3.25
CA ILE A 221 -4.18 21.53 2.41
C ILE A 221 -5.11 20.40 1.93
N TYR A 222 -5.97 19.88 2.82
CA TYR A 222 -6.95 18.85 2.45
C TYR A 222 -8.02 19.36 1.49
N ASP A 223 -8.55 20.55 1.72
CA ASP A 223 -9.58 21.17 0.87
C ASP A 223 -9.01 21.43 -0.54
N ASP A 224 -7.78 21.95 -0.63
CA ASP A 224 -7.09 22.18 -1.90
C ASP A 224 -6.83 20.88 -2.68
N LEU A 225 -6.43 19.80 -1.99
CA LEU A 225 -6.28 18.49 -2.63
C LEU A 225 -7.60 18.05 -3.27
N ALA A 226 -8.69 18.15 -2.50
CA ALA A 226 -10.00 17.72 -2.96
C ALA A 226 -10.45 18.51 -4.21
N ASP A 227 -10.12 19.79 -4.29
CA ASP A 227 -10.44 20.62 -5.46
C ASP A 227 -9.54 20.32 -6.66
N LEU A 228 -8.24 20.09 -6.44
CA LEU A 228 -7.30 19.64 -7.48
C LEU A 228 -7.70 18.29 -8.09
N LEU A 229 -8.32 17.41 -7.30
CA LEU A 229 -8.78 16.10 -7.77
C LEU A 229 -10.17 16.11 -8.42
N LYS A 230 -10.93 17.21 -8.35
CA LYS A 230 -12.21 17.37 -9.07
C LYS A 230 -12.05 17.94 -10.48
N GLY A 231 -11.03 18.77 -10.70
CA GLY A 231 -10.67 19.31 -12.02
C GLY A 231 -10.11 18.26 -12.96
#